data_AF-A0AAV9VWD3-F1
#
_entry.id   AF-A0AAV9VWD3-F1
#
_cell.length_a   1.000
_cell.length_b   1.000
_cell.length_c   1.000
_cell.angle_alpha   90.00
_cell.angle_beta   90.00
_cell.angle_gamma   90.00
#
_symmetry.space_group_name_H-M   'P 1'
#
loop_
_entity.id
_entity.type
_entity.pdbx_description
1 polymer ?
#
loop_
_entity_poly.entity_id
_entity_poly.type
_entity_poly.pdbx_seq_one_letter_code
_entity_poly.pdbx_strand_id
1 'polypeptide(L)'
;MGLTEPVIILWVQPHWTSPNDDDAMMEFATAVIALFEQLAKDAKKFSRFEYLNYAGPEQDLMKGYGTQSIRRLQAVKRKYDSKNVFGKLLPGGPKIPGF
;
A
#
# COMPACT_ATOMS: atom_id res chain seq x y z
N MET A 1 -15.08 4.76 8.11
CA MET A 1 -13.75 4.46 8.68
C MET A 1 -13.05 3.48 7.75
N GLY A 2 -11.80 3.10 8.02
CA GLY A 2 -11.05 2.09 7.24
C GLY A 2 -11.64 0.69 7.41
N LEU A 3 -10.79 -0.33 7.58
CA LEU A 3 -11.17 -1.72 7.84
C LEU A 3 -12.41 -1.86 8.75
N THR A 4 -13.41 -2.59 8.27
CA THR A 4 -14.67 -2.87 8.99
C THR A 4 -14.78 -4.33 9.45
N GLU A 5 -13.89 -5.19 8.96
CA GLU A 5 -13.82 -6.61 9.27
C GLU A 5 -12.35 -7.01 9.49
N PRO A 6 -12.07 -8.11 10.22
CA PRO A 6 -10.72 -8.64 10.34
C PRO A 6 -10.12 -9.00 8.98
N VAL A 7 -8.85 -8.69 8.78
CA VAL A 7 -8.09 -9.04 7.58
C VAL A 7 -6.82 -9.79 7.94
N ILE A 8 -6.36 -10.63 7.02
CA ILE A 8 -5.03 -11.22 7.06
C ILE A 8 -4.17 -10.46 6.05
N ILE A 9 -2.97 -10.04 6.48
CA ILE A 9 -1.99 -9.42 5.59
C ILE A 9 -1.06 -10.51 5.07
N LEU A 10 -1.01 -10.66 3.76
CA LEU A 10 -0.07 -11.55 3.08
C LEU A 10 1.03 -10.69 2.47
N TRP A 11 2.28 -10.97 2.84
CA TRP A 11 3.44 -10.27 2.31
C TRP A 11 4.36 -11.27 1.60
N VAL A 12 4.55 -11.06 0.29
CA VAL A 12 5.36 -11.92 -0.58
C VAL A 12 6.79 -11.40 -0.59
N GLN A 13 7.73 -12.24 -0.14
CA GLN A 13 9.16 -11.89 0.02
C GLN A 13 10.05 -12.95 -0.66
N PRO A 14 10.18 -12.90 -2.00
CA PRO A 14 11.15 -13.73 -2.68
C PRO A 14 12.56 -13.29 -2.30
N HIS A 15 13.48 -14.26 -2.24
CA HIS A 15 14.88 -14.03 -1.95
C HIS A 15 15.72 -14.73 -3.04
N TRP A 16 16.70 -14.02 -3.57
CA TRP A 16 17.61 -14.50 -4.60
C TRP A 16 19.00 -13.89 -4.38
N THR A 17 20.01 -14.45 -5.02
CA THR A 17 21.42 -14.07 -4.80
C THR A 17 22.06 -13.39 -5.99
N SER A 18 21.57 -13.66 -7.21
CA SER A 18 22.10 -13.10 -8.45
C SER A 18 21.32 -11.84 -8.84
N PRO A 19 21.95 -10.67 -8.99
CA PRO A 19 21.25 -9.46 -9.42
C PRO A 19 20.65 -9.59 -10.84
N ASN A 20 21.09 -10.57 -11.62
CA ASN A 20 20.49 -10.85 -12.94
C ASN A 20 19.06 -11.42 -12.84
N ASP A 21 18.62 -11.84 -11.65
CA ASP A 21 17.29 -12.39 -11.43
C ASP A 21 16.30 -11.31 -10.94
N ASP A 22 16.72 -10.05 -10.76
CA ASP A 22 15.89 -8.97 -10.19
C ASP A 22 14.54 -8.85 -10.92
N ASP A 23 14.57 -8.72 -12.25
CA ASP A 23 13.36 -8.57 -13.06
C ASP A 23 12.46 -9.81 -12.97
N ALA A 24 13.06 -11.01 -13.08
CA ALA A 24 12.32 -12.27 -13.00
C ALA A 24 11.65 -12.45 -11.62
N MET A 25 12.32 -12.04 -10.54
CA MET A 25 11.79 -12.15 -9.18
C MET A 25 10.71 -11.10 -8.89
N MET A 26 10.84 -9.90 -9.46
CA MET A 26 9.79 -8.88 -9.42
C MET A 26 8.53 -9.33 -10.18
N GLU A 27 8.69 -9.89 -11.38
CA GLU A 27 7.57 -10.46 -12.15
C GLU A 27 6.89 -11.60 -11.39
N PHE A 28 7.67 -12.50 -10.80
CA PHE A 28 7.16 -13.58 -9.95
C PHE A 28 6.35 -13.03 -8.76
N ALA A 29 6.88 -12.06 -8.02
CA ALA A 29 6.19 -11.47 -6.88
C ALA A 29 4.84 -10.85 -7.29
N THR A 30 4.82 -10.09 -8.39
CA THR A 30 3.60 -9.47 -8.94
C THR A 30 2.58 -10.53 -9.34
N ALA A 31 2.99 -11.61 -10.00
CA ALA A 31 2.10 -12.69 -10.39
C ALA A 31 1.50 -13.42 -9.17
N VAL A 32 2.30 -13.68 -8.13
CA VAL A 32 1.82 -14.31 -6.89
C VAL A 32 0.81 -13.42 -6.15
N ILE A 33 1.08 -12.12 -6.05
CA ILE A 33 0.15 -11.16 -5.43
C ILE A 33 -1.17 -11.14 -6.21
N ALA A 34 -1.13 -11.05 -7.55
CA ALA A 34 -2.32 -11.05 -8.39
C ALA A 34 -3.14 -12.35 -8.22
N LEU A 35 -2.48 -13.50 -8.10
CA LEU A 35 -3.13 -14.77 -7.81
C LEU A 35 -3.85 -14.76 -6.46
N PHE A 36 -3.21 -14.27 -5.40
CA PHE A 36 -3.85 -14.15 -4.08
C PHE A 36 -5.06 -13.22 -4.10
N GLU A 37 -4.97 -12.09 -4.80
CA GLU A 37 -6.12 -11.20 -4.97
C GLU A 37 -7.27 -11.90 -5.69
N GLN A 38 -6.99 -12.63 -6.77
CA GLN A 38 -8.01 -13.34 -7.54
C GLN A 38 -8.71 -14.40 -6.69
N LEU A 39 -7.94 -15.23 -5.98
CA LEU A 39 -8.50 -16.23 -5.06
C LEU A 39 -9.37 -15.61 -3.97
N ALA A 40 -8.95 -14.48 -3.41
CA ALA A 40 -9.75 -13.76 -2.42
C ALA A 40 -11.03 -13.15 -3.01
N LYS A 41 -10.98 -12.66 -4.27
CA LYS A 41 -12.16 -12.14 -4.99
C LYS A 41 -13.15 -13.26 -5.27
N ASP A 42 -12.69 -14.41 -5.75
CA ASP A 42 -13.52 -15.59 -6.02
C ASP A 42 -14.18 -16.12 -4.74
N ALA A 43 -13.47 -16.09 -3.62
CA ALA A 43 -14.00 -16.44 -2.31
C ALA A 43 -14.93 -15.36 -1.70
N LYS A 44 -15.12 -14.20 -2.36
CA LYS A 44 -15.84 -13.04 -1.83
C LYS A 44 -15.30 -12.55 -0.48
N LYS A 45 -13.97 -12.64 -0.29
CA LYS A 45 -13.23 -12.23 0.91
C LYS A 45 -12.15 -11.19 0.63
N PHE A 46 -12.06 -10.70 -0.60
CA PHE A 46 -11.06 -9.69 -0.97
C PHE A 46 -11.28 -8.38 -0.21
N SER A 47 -10.23 -7.92 0.47
CA SER A 47 -10.15 -6.59 1.06
C SER A 47 -9.24 -5.71 0.21
N ARG A 48 -9.65 -4.46 -0.01
CA ARG A 48 -8.82 -3.43 -0.67
C ARG A 48 -7.78 -2.80 0.25
N PHE A 49 -7.70 -3.28 1.49
CA PHE A 49 -6.76 -2.74 2.47
C PHE A 49 -5.34 -3.21 2.18
N GLU A 50 -4.44 -2.25 2.03
CA GLU A 50 -3.01 -2.49 1.89
C GLU A 50 -2.28 -1.93 3.11
N TYR A 51 -1.35 -2.71 3.64
CA TYR A 51 -0.64 -2.33 4.85
C TYR A 51 0.58 -1.47 4.53
N LEU A 52 0.56 -0.22 5.00
CA LEU A 52 1.58 0.82 4.72
C LEU A 52 3.02 0.33 4.75
N ASN A 53 3.38 -0.46 5.76
CA ASN A 53 4.77 -0.83 6.00
C ASN A 53 5.30 -1.87 5.01
N TYR A 54 4.43 -2.60 4.32
CA TYR A 54 4.79 -3.66 3.36
C TYR A 54 4.31 -3.38 1.94
N ALA A 55 3.84 -2.17 1.67
CA ALA A 55 3.34 -1.84 0.35
C ALA A 55 4.48 -1.67 -0.65
N GLY A 56 4.33 -2.33 -1.80
CA GLY A 56 5.20 -2.15 -2.96
C GLY A 56 4.87 -0.88 -3.76
N PRO A 57 5.65 -0.59 -4.81
CA PRO A 57 5.48 0.62 -5.63
C PRO A 57 4.13 0.72 -6.35
N GLU A 58 3.52 -0.40 -6.74
CA GLU A 58 2.28 -0.44 -7.53
C GLU A 58 1.00 -0.42 -6.69
N GLN A 59 1.14 -0.45 -5.36
CA GLN A 59 0.03 -0.58 -4.43
C GLN A 59 -0.56 0.80 -4.06
N ASP A 60 -1.89 0.94 -4.19
CA ASP A 60 -2.63 2.17 -3.88
C ASP A 60 -3.15 2.20 -2.45
N LEU A 61 -2.22 2.47 -1.55
CA LEU A 61 -2.43 2.55 -0.11
C LEU A 61 -3.63 3.40 0.30
N MET A 62 -3.85 4.52 -0.39
CA MET A 62 -4.83 5.51 0.06
C MET A 62 -6.27 5.01 -0.11
N LYS A 63 -6.53 4.13 -1.09
CA LYS A 63 -7.86 3.53 -1.27
C LYS A 63 -8.23 2.59 -0.13
N GLY A 64 -7.27 1.86 0.42
CA GLY A 64 -7.49 0.89 1.49
C GLY A 64 -7.88 1.49 2.83
N TYR A 65 -7.38 2.68 3.15
CA TYR A 65 -7.62 3.34 4.45
C TYR A 65 -9.01 4.01 4.55
N GLY A 66 -9.68 4.22 3.42
CA GLY A 66 -11.01 4.79 3.34
C GLY A 66 -11.06 6.31 3.52
N THR A 67 -12.05 6.95 2.88
CA THR A 67 -12.18 8.41 2.74
C THR A 67 -12.20 9.17 4.07
N GLN A 68 -12.74 8.58 5.14
CA GLN A 68 -12.78 9.23 6.45
C GLN A 68 -11.39 9.31 7.10
N SER A 69 -10.61 8.23 7.01
CA SER A 69 -9.23 8.19 7.52
C SER A 69 -8.35 9.17 6.73
N ILE A 70 -8.49 9.18 5.40
CA ILE A 70 -7.77 10.13 4.54
C ILE A 70 -8.12 11.59 4.88
N ARG A 71 -9.42 11.92 5.03
CA ARG A 71 -9.84 13.27 5.45
C ARG A 71 -9.23 13.69 6.79
N ARG A 72 -9.16 12.77 7.76
CA ARG A 72 -8.51 13.01 9.05
C ARG A 72 -7.01 13.26 8.89
N LEU A 73 -6.30 12.43 8.11
CA LEU A 73 -4.88 12.61 7.83
C LEU A 73 -4.60 13.95 7.15
N GLN A 74 -5.44 14.36 6.20
CA GLN A 74 -5.36 15.66 5.55
C GLN A 74 -5.56 16.82 6.52
N ALA A 75 -6.51 16.72 7.44
CA ALA A 75 -6.73 17.74 8.47
C ALA A 75 -5.53 17.86 9.42
N VAL A 76 -4.94 16.74 9.83
CA VAL A 76 -3.72 16.69 10.65
C VAL A 76 -2.54 17.30 9.89
N LYS A 77 -2.35 16.93 8.61
CA LYS A 77 -1.33 17.51 7.74
C LYS A 77 -1.46 19.03 7.63
N ARG A 78 -2.67 19.56 7.40
CA ARG A 78 -2.89 21.02 7.35
C ARG A 78 -2.55 21.71 8.66
N LYS A 79 -2.83 21.07 9.79
CA LYS A 79 -2.58 21.65 11.13
C LYS A 79 -1.10 21.70 11.47
N TYR A 80 -0.35 20.65 11.17
CA TYR A 80 1.03 20.48 11.66
C TYR A 80 2.11 20.56 10.58
N ASP A 81 1.77 20.37 9.31
CA ASP A 81 2.66 20.47 8.15
C ASP A 81 2.05 21.34 7.04
N SER A 82 1.61 22.55 7.41
CA SER A 82 0.94 23.49 6.49
C SER A 82 1.79 23.89 5.28
N LYS A 83 3.13 23.78 5.37
CA LYS A 83 4.07 24.08 4.28
C LYS A 83 4.42 22.87 3.39
N ASN A 84 3.88 21.69 3.72
CA ASN A 84 4.22 20.41 3.07
C ASN A 84 5.69 20.02 3.14
N VAL A 85 6.34 20.26 4.25
CA VAL A 85 7.73 19.87 4.44
C VAL A 85 7.91 18.38 4.18
N PHE A 86 7.03 17.51 4.71
CA PHE A 86 7.18 16.05 4.55
C PHE A 86 6.71 15.53 3.19
N GLY A 87 5.81 16.23 2.50
CA GLY A 87 5.47 15.87 1.12
C GLY A 87 6.48 16.37 0.09
N LYS A 88 7.30 17.38 0.40
CA LYS A 88 8.31 17.95 -0.51
C LYS A 88 9.72 17.44 -0.26
N LEU A 89 10.13 17.37 1.01
CA LEU A 89 11.53 17.18 1.40
C LEU A 89 11.84 15.76 1.86
N LEU A 90 10.84 14.95 2.23
CA LEU A 90 11.07 13.54 2.59
C LEU A 90 11.14 12.70 1.30
N PRO A 91 12.29 12.08 0.98
CA PRO A 91 12.40 11.19 -0.17
C PRO A 91 11.60 9.90 0.04
N GLY A 92 10.99 9.39 -1.04
CA GLY A 92 10.28 8.10 -1.05
C GLY A 92 9.07 8.03 -0.11
N GLY A 93 8.50 6.84 0.02
CA GLY A 93 7.38 6.56 0.90
C GLY A 93 6.05 7.22 0.51
N PRO A 94 4.93 6.69 1.01
CA PRO A 94 3.60 7.17 0.67
C PRO A 94 3.33 8.57 1.21
N LYS A 95 2.71 9.42 0.38
CA LYS A 95 2.37 10.80 0.74
C LYS A 95 0.88 10.93 1.01
N ILE A 96 0.53 11.66 2.08
CA ILE A 96 -0.87 12.03 2.33
C ILE A 96 -1.32 12.96 1.19
N PRO A 97 -2.36 12.58 0.42
CA PRO A 97 -2.79 13.32 -0.76
C PRO A 97 -3.40 14.67 -0.38
N GLY A 98 -3.37 15.62 -1.32
CA GLY A 98 -4.01 16.93 -1.19
C GLY A 98 -3.06 18.05 -0.75
N PHE A 99 -3.34 19.22 -1.35
CA PHE A 99 -2.99 20.58 -0.94
C PHE A 99 -4.26 21.41 -0.89
#